data_AF-A0A438VDS9-F1
#
_entry.id   AF-A0A438VDS9-F1
#
_cell.length_a   1.000
_cell.length_b   1.000
_cell.length_c   1.000
_cell.angle_alpha   90.00
_cell.angle_beta   90.00
_cell.angle_gamma   90.00
#
_symmetry.space_group_name_H-M   'P 1'
#
loop_
_entity.id
_entity.type
_entity.pdbx_description
1 polymer ?
#
loop_
_entity_poly.entity_id
_entity_poly.type
_entity_poly.pdbx_seq_one_letter_code
_entity_poly.pdbx_strand_id
1 'polypeptide(L)' 'LLTLYRHFGSLENLKGKKIAFIGDVKNSRVANSNIKLLQRLGLEIMLCAPSSMLPTTSLKTTHNIEEAIAFADI' A
#
# COMPACT_ATOMS: atom_id res chain seq x y z
N LEU A 1 -9.78 -5.04 -0.80
CA LEU A 1 -10.77 -4.14 -0.15
C LEU A 1 -11.72 -4.87 0.81
N LEU A 2 -12.54 -5.84 0.36
CA LEU A 2 -13.56 -6.48 1.23
C LEU A 2 -12.99 -7.03 2.55
N THR A 3 -11.80 -7.64 2.51
CA THR A 3 -11.10 -8.12 3.71
C THR A 3 -10.80 -6.98 4.70
N LEU A 4 -10.29 -5.85 4.21
CA LEU A 4 -10.01 -4.67 5.04
C LEU A 4 -11.31 -4.12 5.65
N TYR A 5 -12.38 -4.04 4.86
CA TYR A 5 -13.70 -3.61 5.36
C TYR A 5 -14.21 -4.52 6.48
N ARG A 6 -14.11 -5.83 6.32
CA ARG A 6 -14.53 -6.79 7.35
C ARG A 6 -13.68 -6.71 8.62
N HIS A 7 -12.38 -6.45 8.48
CA HIS A 7 -11.46 -6.35 9.61
C HIS A 7 -11.61 -5.04 10.38
N PHE A 8 -11.73 -3.91 9.68
CA PHE A 8 -11.80 -2.57 10.29
C PHE A 8 -13.23 -2.06 10.50
N GLY A 9 -14.25 -2.79 10.04
CA GLY A 9 -15.67 -2.56 10.30
C GLY A 9 -16.35 -1.49 9.45
N SER A 10 -15.61 -0.51 8.92
CA SER A 10 -16.15 0.54 8.04
C SER A 10 -15.09 1.09 7.09
N LEU A 11 -15.51 1.79 6.03
CA LEU A 11 -14.58 2.50 5.14
C LEU A 11 -13.97 3.75 5.80
N GLU A 12 -14.72 4.42 6.68
CA GLU A 12 -14.22 5.57 7.44
C GLU A 12 -13.05 5.17 8.35
N ASN A 13 -13.10 3.99 8.96
CA ASN A 13 -12.01 3.46 9.78
C ASN A 13 -10.74 3.12 9.00
N LEU A 14 -10.80 3.09 7.66
CA LEU A 14 -9.61 2.91 6.82
C LEU A 14 -8.89 4.23 6.51
N LYS A 15 -9.56 5.36 6.66
CA LYS A 15 -8.99 6.67 6.30
C LYS A 15 -7.79 6.98 7.20
N GLY A 16 -6.69 7.40 6.60
CA GLY A 16 -5.43 7.70 7.29
C GLY A 16 -4.62 6.48 7.71
N LYS A 17 -5.12 5.24 7.49
CA LYS A 17 -4.32 4.04 7.75
C LYS A 17 -3.17 3.92 6.75
N LYS A 18 -2.07 3.35 7.23
CA LYS A 18 -0.84 3.15 6.47
C LYS A 18 -0.81 1.72 5.94
N ILE A 19 -0.62 1.55 4.64
CA ILE A 19 -0.50 0.25 3.99
C ILE A 19 0.81 0.15 3.21
N ALA A 20 1.52 -0.97 3.38
CA ALA A 20 2.72 -1.27 2.61
C ALA A 20 2.44 -2.33 1.53
N PHE A 21 2.83 -2.05 0.29
CA PHE A 21 2.89 -3.05 -0.78
C PHE A 21 4.32 -3.54 -0.92
N ILE A 22 4.56 -4.80 -0.60
CA ILE A 22 5.89 -5.42 -0.61
C ILE A 22 6.00 -6.38 -1.81
N GLY A 23 7.04 -6.21 -2.64
CA GLY A 23 7.31 -7.08 -3.79
C GLY A 23 7.14 -6.38 -5.15
N ASP A 24 6.87 -7.13 -6.22
CA ASP A 24 6.82 -6.59 -7.60
C ASP A 24 5.57 -5.73 -7.86
N VAL A 25 5.63 -4.46 -7.48
CA VAL A 25 4.55 -3.49 -7.71
C VAL A 25 4.51 -3.05 -9.18
N LYS A 26 5.65 -3.01 -9.86
CA LYS A 26 5.74 -2.61 -11.28
C LYS A 26 4.87 -3.49 -12.18
N ASN A 27 4.88 -4.80 -11.97
CA ASN A 27 4.15 -5.75 -12.82
C ASN A 27 2.83 -6.25 -12.18
N SER A 28 2.57 -5.97 -10.91
CA SER A 28 1.39 -6.48 -10.23
C SER A 28 0.11 -5.69 -10.55
N ARG A 29 -0.77 -6.28 -11.36
CA ARG A 29 -2.13 -5.77 -11.60
C ARG A 29 -2.95 -5.63 -10.30
N VAL A 30 -2.68 -6.50 -9.32
CA VAL A 30 -3.36 -6.49 -8.01
C VAL A 30 -2.92 -5.29 -7.17
N ALA A 31 -1.61 -5.02 -7.10
CA ALA A 31 -1.10 -3.87 -6.37
C ALA A 31 -1.59 -2.57 -7.01
N ASN A 32 -1.42 -2.42 -8.32
CA ASN A 32 -1.80 -1.19 -9.03
C ASN A 32 -3.29 -0.85 -8.95
N SER A 33 -4.17 -1.85 -8.99
CA SER A 33 -5.62 -1.61 -8.83
C SER A 33 -6.00 -1.23 -7.39
N ASN A 34 -5.41 -1.89 -6.39
CA ASN A 34 -5.64 -1.53 -4.98
C ASN A 34 -5.05 -0.16 -4.64
N ILE A 35 -3.83 0.18 -5.10
CA ILE A 35 -3.20 1.49 -4.86
C ILE A 35 -4.14 2.62 -5.30
N LYS A 36 -4.64 2.57 -6.54
CA LYS A 36 -5.58 3.58 -7.08
C LYS A 36 -6.84 3.72 -6.22
N LEU A 37 -7.39 2.61 -5.74
CA LEU A 37 -8.62 2.60 -4.95
C LEU A 37 -8.38 3.08 -3.51
N LEU A 38 -7.35 2.56 -2.86
CA LEU A 38 -7.05 2.82 -1.46
C LEU A 38 -6.56 4.25 -1.23
N GLN A 39 -5.84 4.86 -2.19
CA GLN A 39 -5.53 6.30 -2.12
C GLN A 39 -6.80 7.15 -2.11
N ARG A 40 -7.81 6.81 -2.93
CA ARG A 40 -9.10 7.54 -2.95
C ARG A 40 -9.91 7.35 -1.67
N LEU A 41 -9.69 6.24 -0.96
CA LEU A 41 -10.25 5.99 0.38
C LEU A 41 -9.42 6.66 1.50
N GLY A 42 -8.34 7.37 1.15
CA GLY A 42 -7.55 8.16 2.08
C GLY A 42 -6.50 7.37 2.84
N LEU A 43 -6.09 6.18 2.38
CA LEU A 43 -4.96 5.47 2.96
C LEU A 43 -3.62 6.09 2.54
N GLU A 44 -2.66 6.09 3.45
CA GLU A 44 -1.26 6.37 3.15
C GLU A 44 -0.58 5.12 2.61
N ILE A 45 0.10 5.24 1.46
CA ILE A 45 0.72 4.09 0.78
C ILE A 45 2.24 4.21 0.79
N MET A 46 2.90 3.11 1.13
CA MET A 46 4.34 2.89 0.91
C MET A 46 4.56 1.67 0.01
N LEU A 47 5.53 1.76 -0.90
CA LEU A 47 5.96 0.63 -1.72
C LEU A 47 7.35 0.16 -1.28
N CYS A 48 7.52 -1.13 -1.02
CA CYS A 48 8.78 -1.72 -0.61
C CYS A 48 9.22 -2.79 -1.60
N ALA A 49 10.25 -2.49 -2.39
CA ALA A 49 10.80 -3.44 -3.36
C ALA A 49 12.17 -2.95 -3.87
N PRO A 50 12.98 -3.82 -4.51
CA PRO A 50 14.13 -3.37 -5.29
C PRO A 50 13.73 -2.38 -6.39
N SER A 51 14.64 -1.49 -6.82
CA SER A 51 14.34 -0.44 -7.81
C SER A 51 13.81 -0.98 -9.13
N SER A 52 14.21 -2.18 -9.55
CA SER A 52 13.72 -2.85 -10.77
C SER A 52 12.23 -3.26 -10.71
N MET A 53 11.70 -3.43 -9.50
CA MET A 53 10.34 -3.88 -9.17
C MET A 53 9.40 -2.74 -8.77
N LEU A 54 9.91 -1.51 -8.70
CA LEU A 54 9.11 -0.32 -8.42
C LEU A 54 8.65 0.36 -9.73
N PRO A 55 7.40 0.84 -9.80
CA PRO A 55 6.96 1.70 -10.89
C PRO A 55 7.51 3.13 -10.71
N THR A 56 7.57 3.91 -11.78
CA THR A 56 7.76 5.36 -11.67
C THR A 56 6.55 5.96 -10.96
N THR A 57 6.75 6.54 -9.79
CA THR A 57 5.67 7.03 -8.92
C THR A 57 6.14 8.15 -8.01
N SER A 58 5.21 8.96 -7.52
CA SER A 58 5.43 9.95 -6.45
C SER A 58 5.09 9.42 -5.05
N LEU A 59 4.66 8.16 -4.94
CA LEU A 59 4.39 7.50 -3.66
C LEU A 59 5.66 7.32 -2.82
N LYS A 60 5.51 7.19 -1.50
CA LYS A 60 6.61 6.83 -0.61
C LYS A 60 7.15 5.46 -1.01
N THR A 61 8.46 5.34 -1.14
CA THR A 61 9.14 4.08 -1.45
C THR A 61 10.26 3.81 -0.48
N THR A 62 10.52 2.54 -0.22
CA THR A 62 11.71 2.08 0.51
C THR A 62 12.25 0.80 -0.12
N HIS A 63 13.52 0.52 0.15
CA HIS A 63 14.19 -0.73 -0.22
C HIS A 63 14.44 -1.63 1.02
N ASN A 64 14.06 -1.17 2.21
CA ASN A 64 14.25 -1.86 3.47
C ASN A 64 12.89 -2.36 4.01
N ILE A 65 12.79 -3.65 4.30
CA ILE A 65 11.53 -4.26 4.72
C ILE A 65 11.17 -3.89 6.16
N GLU A 66 12.16 -3.70 7.04
CA GLU A 66 11.94 -3.31 8.43
C GLU A 66 11.30 -1.92 8.51
N GLU A 67 11.70 -0.98 7.66
CA GLU A 67 11.08 0.35 7.53
C GLU A 67 9.63 0.24 7.06
N ALA A 68 9.36 -0.62 6.07
CA ALA A 68 8.00 -0.84 5.56
C ALA A 68 7.08 -1.43 6.63
N ILE A 69 7.57 -2.39 7.42
CA ILE A 69 6.84 -2.99 8.54
C ILE A 69 6.58 -1.96 9.64
N ALA A 70 7.59 -1.16 10.01
CA ALA A 70 7.45 -0.12 11.02
C ALA A 70 6.47 0.99 10.61
N PHE A 71 6.33 1.24 9.31
CA PHE A 71 5.39 2.21 8.76
C PHE A 71 3.93 1.71 8.78
N ALA A 72 3.69 0.42 8.55
CA ALA A 72 2.39 -0.07 8.11
C ALA A 72 1.46 -0.51 9.26
N ASP A 73 0.18 -0.17 9.13
CA ASP A 73 -0.92 -0.84 9.86
C ASP A 73 -1.34 -2.15 9.16
N ILE A 74 -1.04 -2.27 7.86
CA ILE A 74 -1.50 -3.30 6.91
C ILE A 74 -0.37 -3.71 5.98
#